data_AF-A0A848KDE5-F1
#
_entry.id   AF-A0A848KDE5-F1
#
_cell.length_a   1.000
_cell.length_b   1.000
_cell.length_c   1.000
_cell.angle_alpha   90.00
_cell.angle_beta   90.00
_cell.angle_gamma   90.00
#
_symmetry.space_group_name_H-M   'P 1'
#
loop_
_entity.id
_entity.type
_entity.pdbx_description
1 polymer ?
#
loop_
_entity_poly.entity_id
_entity_poly.type
_entity_poly.pdbx_seq_one_letter_code
_entity_poly.pdbx_strand_id
1 'polypeptide(L)'
;MTADGSRILERTLNSGQFEIPEGRIELGKLSEVGPLNWLAHRAAGLVLGTPSVKGAEALSLNPWLLWTWLVHSAAITPLRRRRDPNIQLVILRTVWNAHGRYEWYVHFHVSRLGGVSPETIERVTKGPDEPGWTDEQRALLQAVDDIQRDHQISDVTWKELEPFLDNRRIAELFFVIGLYDHLAMLFNSVGLQPEPKRYNWAPLMLTRRPDDGDALLPDALRRVEPLLTGVLPYGDIVVGARRVRAVVLDEGSQIAIPLAYGKARLWITDLLAAGSAQIALADRILEITQPRIVDATQTYAMSARVQRLSRLMPVLIADVS
;
A
#
# COMPACT_ATOMS: atom_id res chain seq x y z
N MET A 1 4.55 -16.65 -12.31
CA MET A 1 5.15 -15.31 -12.09
C MET A 1 4.35 -14.62 -11.00
N THR A 2 4.95 -14.24 -9.88
CA THR A 2 4.21 -13.67 -8.74
C THR A 2 3.83 -12.21 -9.03
N ALA A 3 2.56 -11.99 -9.33
CA ALA A 3 2.00 -10.75 -9.89
C ALA A 3 1.75 -9.60 -8.89
N ASP A 4 2.14 -9.71 -7.61
CA ASP A 4 1.75 -8.72 -6.57
C ASP A 4 2.68 -7.50 -6.43
N GLY A 5 3.67 -7.34 -7.31
CA GLY A 5 4.69 -6.29 -7.22
C GLY A 5 5.72 -6.47 -6.08
N SER A 6 5.60 -7.49 -5.23
CA SER A 6 6.57 -7.78 -4.13
C SER A 6 7.98 -7.96 -4.65
N ARG A 7 8.14 -8.65 -5.78
CA ARG A 7 9.44 -8.85 -6.44
C ARG A 7 10.08 -7.54 -6.90
N ILE A 8 9.27 -6.60 -7.40
CA ILE A 8 9.75 -5.28 -7.83
C ILE A 8 10.13 -4.45 -6.59
N LEU A 9 9.30 -4.48 -5.55
CA LEU A 9 9.63 -3.82 -4.29
C LEU A 9 10.92 -4.36 -3.69
N GLU A 10 11.08 -5.69 -3.59
CA GLU A 10 12.31 -6.33 -3.11
C GLU A 10 13.51 -5.98 -3.99
N ARG A 11 13.37 -6.05 -5.32
CA ARG A 11 14.44 -5.67 -6.26
C ARG A 11 14.87 -4.22 -6.09
N THR A 12 13.91 -3.30 -6.00
CA THR A 12 14.22 -1.86 -5.87
C THR A 12 14.80 -1.53 -4.50
N LEU A 13 14.30 -2.14 -3.42
CA LEU A 13 14.85 -2.00 -2.08
C LEU A 13 16.28 -2.59 -1.96
N ASN A 14 16.61 -3.61 -2.73
CA ASN A 14 17.90 -4.29 -2.69
C ASN A 14 18.82 -3.88 -3.87
N SER A 15 18.51 -2.78 -4.56
CA SER A 15 19.25 -2.30 -5.74
C SER A 15 20.62 -1.67 -5.43
N GLY A 16 20.96 -1.49 -4.16
CA GLY A 16 22.10 -0.66 -3.73
C GLY A 16 21.77 0.83 -3.63
N GLN A 17 20.59 1.28 -4.09
CA GLN A 17 20.17 2.68 -3.96
C GLN A 17 20.04 3.13 -2.50
N PHE A 18 19.74 2.20 -1.59
CA PHE A 18 19.33 2.51 -0.22
C PHE A 18 20.32 1.98 0.82
N GLU A 19 21.56 2.49 0.80
CA GLU A 19 22.57 2.17 1.81
C GLU A 19 22.44 3.12 3.01
N ILE A 20 21.52 2.80 3.91
CA ILE A 20 21.26 3.60 5.13
C ILE A 20 21.84 2.86 6.35
N PRO A 21 22.61 3.55 7.22
CA PRO A 21 23.04 2.99 8.50
C PRO A 21 21.85 2.53 9.35
N GLU A 22 21.90 1.34 9.93
CA GLU A 22 20.80 0.86 10.78
C GLU A 22 20.75 1.58 12.14
N GLY A 23 19.54 2.01 12.53
CA GLY A 23 19.14 2.14 13.94
C GLY A 23 19.97 3.09 14.80
N ARG A 24 20.14 4.35 14.38
CA ARG A 24 20.88 5.35 15.18
C ARG A 24 20.16 5.80 16.44
N ILE A 25 18.82 5.78 16.42
CA ILE A 25 17.97 6.19 17.53
C ILE A 25 16.92 5.11 17.77
N GLU A 26 16.72 4.74 19.04
CA GLU A 26 15.61 3.88 19.45
C GLU A 26 14.32 4.70 19.48
N LEU A 27 13.31 4.28 18.71
CA LEU A 27 12.04 5.00 18.56
C LEU A 27 10.92 4.40 19.41
N GLY A 28 9.88 5.21 19.68
CA GLY A 28 8.63 4.72 20.25
C GLY A 28 8.60 4.58 21.78
N LYS A 29 9.60 5.13 22.48
CA LYS A 29 9.60 5.19 23.95
C LYS A 29 8.50 6.12 24.45
N LEU A 30 7.72 5.64 25.41
CA LEU A 30 6.63 6.40 26.02
C LEU A 30 7.12 7.73 26.62
N SER A 31 8.32 7.73 27.21
CA SER A 31 8.95 8.91 27.81
C SER A 31 9.37 9.98 26.79
N GLU A 32 9.61 9.60 25.53
CA GLU A 32 10.07 10.52 24.48
C GLU A 32 8.91 11.11 23.70
N VAL A 33 7.95 10.27 23.30
CA VAL A 33 6.83 10.73 22.45
C VAL A 33 5.61 11.20 23.26
N GLY A 34 5.56 10.85 24.54
CA GLY A 34 4.42 11.11 25.44
C GLY A 34 3.24 10.15 25.24
N PRO A 35 2.32 10.03 26.22
CA PRO A 35 1.28 9.00 26.24
C PRO A 35 0.28 9.09 25.10
N LEU A 36 -0.11 10.31 24.69
CA LEU A 36 -1.09 10.52 23.62
C LEU A 36 -0.54 10.04 22.27
N ASN A 37 0.66 10.47 21.90
CA ASN A 37 1.28 10.07 20.63
C ASN A 37 1.65 8.58 20.65
N TRP A 38 2.17 8.08 21.77
CA TRP A 38 2.49 6.66 21.93
C TRP A 38 1.29 5.74 21.66
N LEU A 39 0.11 6.13 22.18
CA LEU A 39 -1.14 5.42 21.95
C LEU A 39 -1.62 5.57 20.50
N ALA A 40 -1.56 6.79 19.95
CA ALA A 40 -1.95 7.06 18.57
C ALA A 40 -1.13 6.24 17.56
N HIS A 41 0.19 6.16 17.73
CA HIS A 41 1.07 5.39 16.85
C HIS A 41 0.80 3.89 16.90
N ARG A 42 0.46 3.35 18.07
CA ARG A 42 0.06 1.95 18.23
C ARG A 42 -1.30 1.66 17.62
N ALA A 43 -2.28 2.54 17.83
CA ALA A 43 -3.59 2.42 17.21
C ALA A 43 -3.46 2.45 15.68
N ALA A 44 -2.68 3.39 15.13
CA ALA A 44 -2.40 3.45 13.70
C ALA A 44 -1.62 2.22 13.21
N GLY A 45 -0.65 1.75 13.99
CA GLY A 45 0.09 0.52 13.69
C GLY A 45 -0.84 -0.69 13.56
N LEU A 46 -1.77 -0.88 14.51
CA LEU A 46 -2.72 -2.00 14.47
C LEU A 46 -3.58 -2.02 13.20
N VAL A 47 -3.97 -0.84 12.70
CA VAL A 47 -4.69 -0.69 11.43
C VAL A 47 -3.80 -1.05 10.23
N LEU A 48 -2.50 -0.79 10.34
CA LEU A 48 -1.49 -1.09 9.31
C LEU A 48 -0.78 -2.44 9.55
N GLY A 49 -1.28 -3.30 10.44
CA GLY A 49 -0.66 -4.61 10.69
C GLY A 49 0.74 -4.55 11.34
N THR A 50 1.12 -3.44 11.98
CA THR A 50 2.40 -3.25 12.69
C THR A 50 2.20 -2.88 14.16
N PRO A 51 3.17 -3.17 15.06
CA PRO A 51 3.02 -2.79 16.47
C PRO A 51 2.91 -1.27 16.67
N SER A 52 3.52 -0.49 15.78
CA SER A 52 3.47 0.96 15.73
C SER A 52 3.81 1.47 14.32
N VAL A 53 3.77 2.79 14.12
CA VAL A 53 4.21 3.45 12.88
C VAL A 53 5.52 4.19 13.15
N LYS A 54 6.65 3.60 12.76
CA LYS A 54 7.99 4.10 13.08
C LYS A 54 8.29 5.48 12.52
N GLY A 55 7.79 5.82 11.34
CA GLY A 55 7.97 7.18 10.79
C GLY A 55 7.19 8.24 11.58
N ALA A 56 6.03 7.86 12.14
CA ALA A 56 5.30 8.74 13.04
C ALA A 56 6.04 8.88 14.38
N GLU A 57 6.65 7.79 14.88
CA GLU A 57 7.53 7.83 16.05
C GLU A 57 8.77 8.69 15.82
N ALA A 58 9.41 8.61 14.65
CA ALA A 58 10.56 9.43 14.27
C ALA A 58 10.21 10.93 14.24
N LEU A 59 9.05 11.29 13.67
CA LEU A 59 8.54 12.66 13.72
C LEU A 59 8.18 13.10 15.16
N SER A 60 7.86 12.14 16.03
CA SER A 60 7.48 12.39 17.43
C SER A 60 8.67 12.53 18.38
N LEU A 61 9.90 12.41 17.89
CA LEU A 61 11.09 12.80 18.65
C LEU A 61 10.98 14.27 19.11
N ASN A 62 10.22 15.09 18.39
CA ASN A 62 9.71 16.37 18.87
C ASN A 62 8.18 16.45 18.65
N PRO A 63 7.36 16.23 19.69
CA PRO A 63 5.91 16.23 19.58
C PRO A 63 5.31 17.52 19.01
N TRP A 64 5.93 18.68 19.28
CA TRP A 64 5.45 19.95 18.73
C TRP A 64 5.63 19.97 17.20
N LEU A 65 6.80 19.55 16.72
CA LEU A 65 7.07 19.44 15.29
C LEU A 65 6.12 18.44 14.61
N LEU A 66 5.81 17.30 15.24
CA LEU A 66 4.82 16.36 14.73
C LEU A 66 3.47 17.04 14.46
N TRP A 67 2.91 17.75 15.44
CA TRP A 67 1.58 18.34 15.30
C TRP A 67 1.55 19.43 14.23
N THR A 68 2.57 20.31 14.21
CA THR A 68 2.67 21.34 13.16
C THR A 68 2.89 20.72 11.77
N TRP A 69 3.68 19.64 11.71
CA TRP A 69 3.91 18.91 10.47
C TRP A 69 2.64 18.20 9.98
N LEU A 70 1.81 17.65 10.86
CA LEU A 70 0.52 17.04 10.49
C LEU A 70 -0.42 18.07 9.84
N VAL A 71 -0.48 19.29 10.39
CA VAL A 71 -1.28 20.38 9.80
C VAL A 71 -0.71 20.80 8.45
N HIS A 72 0.60 21.01 8.35
CA HIS A 72 1.26 21.43 7.12
C HIS A 72 1.16 20.38 6.00
N SER A 73 1.48 19.11 6.31
CA SER A 73 1.38 17.99 5.37
C SER A 73 -0.05 17.76 4.87
N ALA A 74 -1.07 17.99 5.71
CA ALA A 74 -2.46 17.92 5.32
C ALA A 74 -2.88 19.06 4.35
N ALA A 75 -2.25 20.23 4.45
CA ALA A 75 -2.48 21.33 3.51
C ALA A 75 -1.83 21.06 2.13
N ILE A 76 -0.61 20.48 2.11
CA ILE A 76 0.12 20.17 0.87
C ILE A 76 -0.49 18.94 0.17
N THR A 77 -0.72 17.87 0.93
CA THR A 77 -1.25 16.59 0.43
C THR A 77 -2.55 16.23 1.16
N PRO A 78 -3.66 16.94 0.87
CA PRO A 78 -4.96 16.61 1.45
C PRO A 78 -5.34 15.17 1.09
N LEU A 79 -6.13 14.51 1.94
CA LEU A 79 -6.45 13.08 1.81
C LEU A 79 -6.89 12.65 0.40
N ARG A 80 -7.59 13.52 -0.33
CA ARG A 80 -8.04 13.28 -1.70
C ARG A 80 -6.90 13.19 -2.73
N ARG A 81 -5.81 13.94 -2.52
CA ARG A 81 -4.62 13.97 -3.39
C ARG A 81 -3.56 12.93 -3.03
N ARG A 82 -3.63 12.35 -1.82
CA ARG A 82 -2.71 11.27 -1.41
C ARG A 82 -2.79 10.00 -2.28
N ARG A 83 -3.83 9.87 -3.11
CA ARG A 83 -4.01 8.74 -4.04
C ARG A 83 -3.94 9.17 -5.50
N ASP A 84 -3.62 10.43 -5.78
CA ASP A 84 -3.42 10.90 -7.15
C ASP A 84 -2.16 10.21 -7.73
N PRO A 85 -2.29 9.45 -8.83
CA PRO A 85 -1.16 8.78 -9.46
C PRO A 85 0.01 9.71 -9.77
N ASN A 86 -0.25 10.92 -10.26
CA ASN A 86 0.80 11.86 -10.66
C ASN A 86 1.57 12.38 -9.44
N ILE A 87 0.87 12.70 -8.35
CA ILE A 87 1.51 13.08 -7.07
C ILE A 87 2.34 11.91 -6.52
N GLN A 88 1.86 10.68 -6.64
CA GLN A 88 2.64 9.52 -6.18
C GLN A 88 3.93 9.31 -7.01
N LEU A 89 3.91 9.57 -8.32
CA LEU A 89 5.14 9.54 -9.14
C LEU A 89 6.16 10.60 -8.70
N VAL A 90 5.70 11.83 -8.42
CA VAL A 90 6.54 12.90 -7.86
C VAL A 90 7.19 12.46 -6.55
N ILE A 91 6.39 11.90 -5.63
CA ILE A 91 6.90 11.45 -4.34
C ILE A 91 7.90 10.32 -4.50
N LEU A 92 7.57 9.29 -5.29
CA LEU A 92 8.46 8.17 -5.57
C LEU A 92 9.80 8.63 -6.17
N ARG A 93 9.78 9.57 -7.13
CA ARG A 93 11.02 10.10 -7.71
C ARG A 93 11.83 10.88 -6.69
N THR A 94 11.15 11.72 -5.90
CA THR A 94 11.79 12.53 -4.85
C THR A 94 12.52 11.63 -3.86
N VAL A 95 11.85 10.59 -3.35
CA VAL A 95 12.44 9.71 -2.32
C VAL A 95 13.41 8.69 -2.92
N TRP A 96 13.31 8.37 -4.22
CA TRP A 96 14.34 7.61 -4.92
C TRP A 96 15.66 8.39 -4.98
N ASN A 97 15.60 9.63 -5.45
CA ASN A 97 16.75 10.54 -5.56
C ASN A 97 17.33 10.87 -4.17
N ALA A 98 16.49 11.03 -3.16
CA ALA A 98 16.92 11.30 -1.77
C ALA A 98 17.34 10.04 -1.00
N HIS A 99 17.46 8.87 -1.65
CA HIS A 99 17.78 7.59 -1.00
C HIS A 99 16.84 7.22 0.17
N GLY A 100 15.60 7.70 0.14
CA GLY A 100 14.59 7.55 1.18
C GLY A 100 13.96 6.15 1.22
N ARG A 101 14.67 5.15 1.74
CA ARG A 101 14.23 3.74 1.79
C ARG A 101 12.85 3.54 2.42
N TYR A 102 12.64 4.16 3.58
CA TYR A 102 11.39 4.05 4.33
C TYR A 102 10.22 4.63 3.52
N GLU A 103 10.41 5.82 2.97
CA GLU A 103 9.36 6.47 2.18
C GLU A 103 9.11 5.74 0.86
N TRP A 104 10.15 5.23 0.19
CA TRP A 104 9.99 4.38 -0.98
C TRP A 104 9.09 3.17 -0.68
N TYR A 105 9.32 2.49 0.45
CA TYR A 105 8.48 1.36 0.86
C TYR A 105 7.03 1.78 1.12
N VAL A 106 6.82 2.88 1.85
CA VAL A 106 5.47 3.41 2.15
C VAL A 106 4.75 3.80 0.85
N HIS A 107 5.41 4.60 0.02
CA HIS A 107 4.83 5.15 -1.18
C HIS A 107 4.71 4.16 -2.32
N PHE A 108 5.48 3.07 -2.35
CA PHE A 108 5.20 1.94 -3.22
C PHE A 108 3.76 1.45 -3.00
N HIS A 109 3.38 1.19 -1.75
CA HIS A 109 2.04 0.70 -1.42
C HIS A 109 0.96 1.78 -1.62
N VAL A 110 1.22 3.03 -1.23
CA VAL A 110 0.25 4.14 -1.45
C VAL A 110 0.01 4.37 -2.95
N SER A 111 1.05 4.27 -3.78
CA SER A 111 0.94 4.34 -5.26
C SER A 111 0.06 3.23 -5.81
N ARG A 112 0.20 2.00 -5.29
CA ARG A 112 -0.70 0.89 -5.64
C ARG A 112 -2.16 1.20 -5.29
N LEU A 113 -2.43 1.82 -4.13
CA LEU A 113 -3.78 2.25 -3.75
C LEU A 113 -4.36 3.30 -4.72
N GLY A 114 -3.48 4.13 -5.30
CA GLY A 114 -3.80 5.10 -6.35
C GLY A 114 -4.01 4.49 -7.74
N GLY A 115 -3.68 3.21 -7.93
CA GLY A 115 -3.78 2.51 -9.22
C GLY A 115 -2.53 2.58 -10.08
N VAL A 116 -1.39 3.03 -9.54
CA VAL A 116 -0.10 2.98 -10.24
C VAL A 116 0.40 1.54 -10.28
N SER A 117 0.82 1.04 -11.45
CA SER A 117 1.35 -0.32 -11.56
C SER A 117 2.78 -0.44 -11.00
N PRO A 118 3.20 -1.61 -10.47
CA PRO A 118 4.58 -1.88 -10.08
C PRO A 118 5.60 -1.59 -11.17
N GLU A 119 5.26 -1.88 -12.43
CA GLU A 119 6.14 -1.61 -13.58
C GLU A 119 6.30 -0.09 -13.78
N THR A 120 5.23 0.67 -13.57
CA THR A 120 5.29 2.13 -13.60
C THR A 120 6.11 2.66 -12.42
N ILE A 121 5.94 2.11 -11.22
CA ILE A 121 6.75 2.47 -10.05
C ILE A 121 8.22 2.15 -10.29
N GLU A 122 8.54 1.01 -10.87
CA GLU A 122 9.91 0.65 -11.23
C GLU A 122 10.49 1.59 -12.29
N ARG A 123 9.67 1.99 -13.27
CA ARG A 123 10.08 2.96 -14.29
C ARG A 123 10.56 4.27 -13.68
N VAL A 124 9.98 4.72 -12.54
CA VAL A 124 10.43 5.93 -11.82
C VAL A 124 11.92 5.88 -11.45
N THR A 125 12.46 4.68 -11.19
CA THR A 125 13.89 4.49 -10.87
C THR A 125 14.82 4.84 -12.04
N LYS A 126 14.31 4.85 -13.27
CA LYS A 126 15.05 5.14 -14.50
C LYS A 126 15.02 6.61 -14.90
N GLY A 127 14.09 7.39 -14.35
CA GLY A 127 13.99 8.83 -14.55
C GLY A 127 13.07 9.26 -15.70
N PRO A 128 13.04 10.57 -15.99
CA PRO A 128 12.11 11.18 -16.96
C PRO A 128 12.37 10.76 -18.41
N ASP A 129 13.61 10.40 -18.76
CA ASP A 129 13.99 9.98 -20.12
C ASP A 129 13.52 8.57 -20.50
N GLU A 130 13.06 7.78 -19.51
CA GLU A 130 12.58 6.43 -19.76
C GLU A 130 11.27 6.44 -20.57
N PRO A 131 11.16 5.65 -21.66
CA PRO A 131 9.95 5.61 -22.47
C PRO A 131 8.69 5.19 -21.70
N GLY A 132 7.54 5.72 -22.13
CA GLY A 132 6.22 5.32 -21.62
C GLY A 132 5.59 6.27 -20.60
N TRP A 133 6.20 7.44 -20.37
CA TRP A 133 5.56 8.55 -19.66
C TRP A 133 4.67 9.38 -20.59
N THR A 134 3.55 9.87 -20.07
CA THR A 134 2.84 10.99 -20.69
C THR A 134 3.69 12.26 -20.61
N ASP A 135 3.37 13.27 -21.41
CA ASP A 135 4.09 14.55 -21.36
C ASP A 135 3.99 15.21 -19.98
N GLU A 136 2.81 15.15 -19.33
CA GLU A 136 2.63 15.61 -17.95
C GLU A 136 3.53 14.85 -16.97
N GLN A 137 3.56 13.52 -17.03
CA GLN A 137 4.34 12.69 -16.12
C GLN A 137 5.84 12.93 -16.29
N ARG A 138 6.31 13.08 -17.54
CA ARG A 138 7.69 13.42 -17.85
C ARG A 138 8.08 14.76 -17.23
N ALA A 139 7.26 15.79 -17.44
CA ALA A 139 7.49 17.14 -16.90
C ALA A 139 7.52 17.14 -15.36
N LEU A 140 6.62 16.38 -14.72
CA LEU A 140 6.59 16.20 -13.26
C LEU A 140 7.86 15.54 -12.73
N LEU A 141 8.33 14.47 -13.37
CA LEU A 141 9.56 13.77 -12.99
C LEU A 141 10.80 14.65 -13.22
N GLN A 142 10.83 15.41 -14.32
CA GLN A 142 11.90 16.36 -14.59
C GLN A 142 11.95 17.49 -13.55
N ALA A 143 10.79 17.99 -13.10
CA ALA A 143 10.73 19.02 -12.06
C ALA A 143 11.33 18.54 -10.73
N VAL A 144 11.12 17.26 -10.38
CA VAL A 144 11.76 16.64 -9.20
C VAL A 144 13.28 16.64 -9.36
N ASP A 145 13.77 16.17 -10.50
CA ASP A 145 15.20 16.07 -10.78
C ASP A 145 15.89 17.45 -10.78
N ASP A 146 15.26 18.46 -11.39
CA ASP A 146 15.76 19.83 -11.40
C ASP A 146 15.81 20.42 -9.98
N ILE A 147 14.74 20.29 -9.19
CA ILE A 147 14.71 20.85 -7.82
C ILE A 147 15.74 20.19 -6.91
N GLN A 148 15.92 18.87 -6.98
CA GLN A 148 16.89 18.20 -6.11
C GLN A 148 18.34 18.43 -6.56
N ARG A 149 18.56 18.72 -7.84
CA ARG A 149 19.90 19.06 -8.37
C ARG A 149 20.26 20.52 -8.11
N ASP A 150 19.35 21.45 -8.41
CA ASP A 150 19.62 22.88 -8.55
C ASP A 150 18.81 23.77 -7.59
N HIS A 151 17.89 23.19 -6.79
CA HIS A 151 16.90 23.91 -5.97
C HIS A 151 15.97 24.86 -6.75
N GLN A 152 15.85 24.66 -8.07
CA GLN A 152 14.95 25.38 -8.96
C GLN A 152 14.65 24.52 -10.19
N ILE A 153 13.50 24.74 -10.83
CA ILE A 153 13.23 24.14 -12.15
C ILE A 153 13.79 25.01 -13.27
N SER A 154 14.21 24.39 -14.37
CA SER A 154 14.63 25.11 -15.58
C SER A 154 13.45 25.80 -16.28
N ASP A 155 13.74 26.82 -17.11
CA ASP A 155 12.73 27.47 -17.97
C ASP A 155 12.05 26.47 -18.93
N VAL A 156 12.78 25.43 -19.34
CA VAL A 156 12.25 24.37 -20.19
C VAL A 156 11.21 23.57 -19.43
N THR A 157 11.56 23.07 -18.24
CA THR A 157 10.65 22.31 -17.38
C THR A 157 9.44 23.13 -16.94
N TRP A 158 9.62 24.42 -16.66
CA TRP A 158 8.50 25.33 -16.39
C TRP A 158 7.51 25.34 -17.56
N LYS A 159 7.98 25.58 -18.80
CA LYS A 159 7.12 25.58 -20.00
C LYS A 159 6.45 24.25 -20.29
N GLU A 160 7.09 23.13 -19.93
CA GLU A 160 6.50 21.79 -20.08
C GLU A 160 5.40 21.51 -19.05
N LEU A 161 5.41 22.17 -17.89
CA LEU A 161 4.38 22.03 -16.85
C LEU A 161 3.15 22.90 -17.10
N GLU A 162 3.31 24.09 -17.69
CA GLU A 162 2.25 25.09 -17.92
C GLU A 162 0.98 24.54 -18.61
N PRO A 163 1.06 23.61 -19.59
CA PRO A 163 -0.13 23.04 -20.21
C PRO A 163 -1.00 22.20 -19.25
N PHE A 164 -0.44 21.70 -18.15
CA PHE A 164 -1.07 20.75 -17.24
C PHE A 164 -1.41 21.36 -15.88
N LEU A 165 -0.59 22.28 -15.40
CA LEU A 165 -0.66 22.86 -14.07
C LEU A 165 -0.72 24.39 -14.13
N ASP A 166 -1.66 24.97 -13.39
CA ASP A 166 -1.63 26.40 -13.11
C ASP A 166 -0.55 26.75 -12.07
N ASN A 167 -0.28 28.04 -11.89
CA ASN A 167 0.74 28.52 -10.94
C ASN A 167 0.51 28.01 -9.50
N ARG A 168 -0.75 27.79 -9.09
CA ARG A 168 -1.07 27.28 -7.76
C ARG A 168 -0.62 25.83 -7.64
N ARG A 169 -0.93 25.00 -8.64
CA ARG A 169 -0.52 23.59 -8.69
C ARG A 169 0.99 23.41 -8.86
N ILE A 170 1.66 24.29 -9.59
CA ILE A 170 3.13 24.31 -9.67
C ILE A 170 3.73 24.63 -8.29
N ALA A 171 3.20 25.62 -7.57
CA ALA A 171 3.65 25.90 -6.20
C ALA A 171 3.41 24.70 -5.27
N GLU A 172 2.24 24.06 -5.36
CA GLU A 172 1.92 22.84 -4.60
C GLU A 172 2.89 21.70 -4.91
N LEU A 173 3.27 21.51 -6.18
CA LEU A 173 4.27 20.53 -6.59
C LEU A 173 5.60 20.75 -5.86
N PHE A 174 6.08 21.99 -5.77
CA PHE A 174 7.33 22.31 -5.06
C PHE A 174 7.23 22.00 -3.56
N PHE A 175 6.09 22.28 -2.94
CA PHE A 175 5.84 21.90 -1.54
C PHE A 175 5.81 20.38 -1.35
N VAL A 176 5.26 19.61 -2.29
CA VAL A 176 5.29 18.13 -2.24
C VAL A 176 6.74 17.65 -2.31
N ILE A 177 7.53 18.14 -3.25
CA ILE A 177 8.93 17.73 -3.42
C ILE A 177 9.72 18.04 -2.15
N GLY A 178 9.66 19.27 -1.65
CA GLY A 178 10.35 19.67 -0.42
C GLY A 178 9.88 18.93 0.83
N LEU A 179 8.59 18.54 0.90
CA LEU A 179 8.05 17.74 2.00
C LEU A 179 8.70 16.36 2.08
N TYR A 180 8.78 15.65 0.95
CA TYR A 180 9.32 14.29 0.96
C TYR A 180 10.84 14.24 0.95
N ASP A 181 11.49 15.27 0.41
CA ASP A 181 12.95 15.41 0.48
C ASP A 181 13.42 15.55 1.94
N HIS A 182 12.78 16.41 2.73
CA HIS A 182 13.14 16.54 4.15
C HIS A 182 12.76 15.32 5.00
N LEU A 183 11.70 14.59 4.63
CA LEU A 183 11.33 13.34 5.32
C LEU A 183 12.38 12.26 5.06
N ALA A 184 12.81 12.12 3.81
CA ALA A 184 13.91 11.24 3.46
C ALA A 184 15.18 11.62 4.24
N MET A 185 15.53 12.91 4.31
CA MET A 185 16.65 13.40 5.13
C MET A 185 16.53 12.95 6.59
N LEU A 186 15.38 13.20 7.25
CA LEU A 186 15.16 12.80 8.64
C LEU A 186 15.28 11.29 8.82
N PHE A 187 14.55 10.51 8.02
CA PHE A 187 14.43 9.07 8.16
C PHE A 187 15.73 8.35 7.85
N ASN A 188 16.47 8.79 6.82
CA ASN A 188 17.80 8.29 6.53
C ASN A 188 18.76 8.63 7.68
N SER A 189 18.69 9.85 8.21
CA SER A 189 19.60 10.32 9.28
C SER A 189 19.42 9.58 10.60
N VAL A 190 18.20 9.11 10.92
CA VAL A 190 17.94 8.27 12.11
C VAL A 190 18.08 6.77 11.84
N GLY A 191 18.34 6.37 10.60
CA GLY A 191 18.51 4.96 10.22
C GLY A 191 17.20 4.18 10.21
N LEU A 192 16.10 4.82 9.81
CA LEU A 192 14.77 4.25 9.85
C LEU A 192 14.61 3.13 8.83
N GLN A 193 14.29 1.93 9.31
CA GLN A 193 13.99 0.78 8.47
C GLN A 193 12.48 0.59 8.29
N PRO A 194 12.00 0.27 7.07
CA PRO A 194 10.61 -0.09 6.83
C PRO A 194 10.13 -1.18 7.78
N GLU A 195 8.89 -1.10 8.25
CA GLU A 195 8.29 -2.16 9.04
C GLU A 195 7.92 -3.33 8.12
N PRO A 196 8.51 -4.52 8.31
CA PRO A 196 8.08 -5.70 7.56
C PRO A 196 6.59 -5.92 7.84
N LYS A 197 5.81 -6.18 6.78
CA LYS A 197 4.38 -6.52 6.84
C LYS A 197 3.39 -5.36 7.05
N ARG A 198 3.82 -4.09 7.01
CA ARG A 198 2.95 -2.90 7.19
C ARG A 198 1.74 -2.75 6.25
N TYR A 199 1.71 -3.51 5.18
CA TYR A 199 0.59 -3.51 4.24
C TYR A 199 0.00 -4.90 4.04
N ASN A 200 0.29 -5.82 4.96
CA ASN A 200 -0.49 -7.04 5.09
C ASN A 200 -1.79 -6.64 5.83
N TRP A 201 -2.78 -6.23 5.02
CA TRP A 201 -3.97 -5.46 5.38
C TRP A 201 -5.02 -6.26 6.17
N ALA A 202 -4.60 -6.78 7.30
CA ALA A 202 -5.43 -7.56 8.19
C ALA A 202 -5.52 -6.84 9.54
N PRO A 203 -6.70 -6.30 9.92
CA PRO A 203 -6.90 -5.90 11.31
C PRO A 203 -6.56 -7.10 12.18
N LEU A 204 -5.71 -6.90 13.20
CA LEU A 204 -5.29 -7.94 14.14
C LEU A 204 -4.28 -8.98 13.60
N MET A 205 -3.63 -8.74 12.44
CA MET A 205 -2.62 -9.68 11.90
C MET A 205 -1.54 -10.08 12.92
N LEU A 206 -1.11 -9.15 13.78
CA LEU A 206 -0.08 -9.37 14.80
C LEU A 206 -0.49 -10.36 15.90
N THR A 207 -1.80 -10.51 16.12
CA THR A 207 -2.34 -11.45 17.11
C THR A 207 -2.70 -12.80 16.49
N ARG A 208 -2.54 -12.94 15.16
CA ARG A 208 -2.87 -14.18 14.46
C ARG A 208 -1.72 -15.17 14.45
N ARG A 209 -2.06 -16.42 14.70
CA ARG A 209 -1.22 -17.60 14.54
C ARG A 209 -1.33 -18.12 13.09
N PRO A 210 -0.30 -18.82 12.58
CA PRO A 210 -0.39 -19.53 11.30
C PRO A 210 -1.63 -20.43 11.19
N ASP A 211 -2.04 -21.03 12.31
CA ASP A 211 -3.16 -21.96 12.41
C ASP A 211 -4.54 -21.30 12.43
N ASP A 212 -4.62 -19.96 12.53
CA ASP A 212 -5.90 -19.24 12.52
C ASP A 212 -6.63 -19.33 11.16
N GLY A 213 -6.00 -19.88 10.12
CA GLY A 213 -6.56 -20.03 8.77
C GLY A 213 -6.98 -18.70 8.17
N ASP A 214 -8.25 -18.59 7.77
CA ASP A 214 -8.88 -17.40 7.16
C ASP A 214 -10.08 -16.88 7.96
N ALA A 215 -10.25 -17.39 9.18
CA ALA A 215 -11.18 -16.79 10.15
C ALA A 215 -10.97 -15.28 10.17
N LEU A 216 -12.03 -14.49 10.19
CA LEU A 216 -11.89 -13.03 10.17
C LEU A 216 -11.26 -12.46 11.42
N LEU A 217 -11.25 -13.24 12.51
CA LEU A 217 -10.69 -12.84 13.78
C LEU A 217 -9.67 -13.89 14.26
N PRO A 218 -8.64 -13.48 15.01
CA PRO A 218 -7.72 -14.41 15.68
C PRO A 218 -8.47 -15.40 16.58
N ASP A 219 -7.86 -16.56 16.88
CA ASP A 219 -8.40 -17.60 17.78
C ASP A 219 -9.09 -17.02 19.03
N ALA A 220 -8.45 -16.06 19.69
CA ALA A 220 -8.93 -15.43 20.92
C ALA A 220 -10.28 -14.70 20.77
N LEU A 221 -10.60 -14.25 19.54
CA LEU A 221 -11.79 -13.49 19.20
C LEU A 221 -12.76 -14.27 18.31
N ARG A 222 -12.45 -15.53 17.95
CA ARG A 222 -13.30 -16.37 17.08
C ARG A 222 -14.72 -16.56 17.63
N ARG A 223 -14.90 -16.47 18.94
CA ARG A 223 -16.22 -16.59 19.60
C ARG A 223 -17.21 -15.49 19.21
N VAL A 224 -16.75 -14.33 18.74
CA VAL A 224 -17.62 -13.23 18.27
C VAL A 224 -17.83 -13.24 16.76
N GLU A 225 -17.12 -14.08 16.02
CA GLU A 225 -17.26 -14.21 14.56
C GLU A 225 -18.68 -14.61 14.11
N PRO A 226 -19.42 -15.49 14.84
CA PRO A 226 -20.83 -15.75 14.56
C PRO A 226 -21.71 -14.49 14.56
N LEU A 227 -21.37 -13.46 15.35
CA LEU A 227 -22.12 -12.20 15.41
C LEU A 227 -21.89 -11.31 14.18
N LEU A 228 -20.80 -11.54 13.44
CA LEU A 228 -20.54 -10.89 12.15
C LEU A 228 -21.26 -11.60 11.00
N THR A 229 -21.70 -12.84 11.23
CA THR A 229 -22.37 -13.68 10.24
C THR A 229 -23.76 -13.09 9.99
N GLY A 230 -23.96 -12.46 8.83
CA GLY A 230 -25.17 -11.69 8.49
C GLY A 230 -24.92 -10.18 8.29
N VAL A 231 -23.81 -9.65 8.84
CA VAL A 231 -23.32 -8.29 8.53
C VAL A 231 -22.39 -8.31 7.32
N LEU A 232 -21.53 -9.32 7.25
CA LEU A 232 -20.66 -9.58 6.10
C LEU A 232 -21.19 -10.78 5.31
N PRO A 233 -21.04 -10.79 3.97
CA PRO A 233 -21.42 -11.93 3.15
C PRO A 233 -20.36 -13.02 3.27
N TYR A 234 -20.76 -14.24 3.65
CA TYR A 234 -19.86 -15.39 3.81
C TYR A 234 -20.23 -16.54 2.88
N GLY A 235 -19.22 -17.36 2.57
CA GLY A 235 -19.40 -18.67 1.99
C GLY A 235 -18.48 -19.72 2.59
N ASP A 236 -18.92 -20.97 2.59
CA ASP A 236 -18.12 -22.13 2.95
C ASP A 236 -17.59 -22.79 1.68
N ILE A 237 -16.29 -22.65 1.43
CA ILE A 237 -15.57 -23.21 0.29
C ILE A 237 -15.07 -24.60 0.68
N VAL A 238 -15.35 -25.59 -0.16
CA VAL A 238 -14.91 -26.98 0.03
C VAL A 238 -13.88 -27.32 -1.05
N VAL A 239 -12.63 -27.51 -0.63
CA VAL A 239 -11.50 -27.88 -1.50
C VAL A 239 -10.92 -29.20 -0.99
N GLY A 240 -11.20 -30.29 -1.70
CA GLY A 240 -10.85 -31.63 -1.25
C GLY A 240 -11.46 -31.95 0.13
N ALA A 241 -10.62 -32.25 1.13
CA ALA A 241 -11.05 -32.52 2.50
C ALA A 241 -11.17 -31.26 3.38
N ARG A 242 -10.78 -30.08 2.88
CA ARG A 242 -10.80 -28.82 3.65
C ARG A 242 -12.10 -28.07 3.42
N ARG A 243 -12.67 -27.56 4.50
CA ARG A 243 -13.78 -26.60 4.48
C ARG A 243 -13.30 -25.28 5.06
N VAL A 244 -13.42 -24.19 4.30
CA VAL A 244 -12.94 -22.86 4.68
C VAL A 244 -14.08 -21.87 4.59
N ARG A 245 -14.32 -21.15 5.68
CA ARG A 245 -15.24 -20.02 5.69
C ARG A 245 -14.51 -18.76 5.30
N ALA A 246 -14.99 -18.06 4.27
CA ALA A 246 -14.40 -16.81 3.80
C ALA A 246 -15.49 -15.76 3.57
N VAL A 247 -15.10 -14.48 3.58
CA VAL A 247 -15.96 -13.40 3.08
C VAL A 247 -16.04 -13.54 1.57
N VAL A 248 -17.25 -13.60 1.03
CA VAL A 248 -17.48 -13.79 -0.41
C VAL A 248 -18.38 -12.69 -0.91
N LEU A 249 -17.93 -11.98 -1.93
CA LEU A 249 -18.73 -11.02 -2.66
C LEU A 249 -19.31 -11.73 -3.88
N ASP A 250 -20.63 -11.86 -3.90
CA ASP A 250 -21.36 -12.35 -5.06
C ASP A 250 -21.46 -11.23 -6.10
N GLU A 251 -20.84 -11.43 -7.26
CA GLU A 251 -20.82 -10.50 -8.39
C GLU A 251 -21.63 -11.05 -9.58
N GLY A 252 -22.55 -12.01 -9.33
CA GLY A 252 -23.42 -12.62 -10.32
C GLY A 252 -22.76 -13.80 -11.02
N SER A 253 -22.05 -13.56 -12.13
CA SER A 253 -21.34 -14.62 -12.87
C SER A 253 -19.98 -14.98 -12.27
N GLN A 254 -19.57 -14.26 -11.23
CA GLN A 254 -18.30 -14.44 -10.53
C GLN A 254 -18.48 -14.25 -9.03
N ILE A 255 -17.56 -14.83 -8.27
CA ILE A 255 -17.35 -14.45 -6.88
C ILE A 255 -16.01 -13.73 -6.71
N ALA A 256 -15.95 -12.86 -5.71
CA ALA A 256 -14.72 -12.22 -5.27
C ALA A 256 -14.50 -12.41 -3.77
N ILE A 257 -13.33 -12.92 -3.40
CA ILE A 257 -12.93 -13.20 -2.03
C ILE A 257 -11.75 -12.29 -1.66
N PRO A 258 -11.96 -11.26 -0.82
CA PRO A 258 -10.88 -10.41 -0.35
C PRO A 258 -9.90 -11.20 0.52
N LEU A 259 -8.62 -11.20 0.14
CA LEU A 259 -7.56 -11.93 0.85
C LEU A 259 -6.83 -11.02 1.85
N ALA A 260 -7.58 -10.47 2.82
CA ALA A 260 -7.07 -9.53 3.83
C ALA A 260 -5.86 -10.09 4.60
N TYR A 261 -5.79 -11.42 4.76
CA TYR A 261 -4.74 -12.14 5.48
C TYR A 261 -3.62 -12.71 4.59
N GLY A 262 -3.55 -12.25 3.33
CA GLY A 262 -2.55 -12.66 2.35
C GLY A 262 -2.93 -13.90 1.54
N LYS A 263 -2.20 -14.11 0.43
CA LYS A 263 -2.43 -15.20 -0.54
C LYS A 263 -1.74 -16.53 -0.23
N ALA A 264 -0.78 -16.54 0.70
CA ALA A 264 0.05 -17.71 1.02
C ALA A 264 -0.65 -18.65 2.01
N ARG A 265 -1.90 -19.01 1.72
CA ARG A 265 -2.72 -19.91 2.56
C ARG A 265 -2.89 -21.24 1.84
N LEU A 266 -2.82 -22.34 2.59
CA LEU A 266 -2.85 -23.68 2.02
C LEU A 266 -4.12 -23.93 1.18
N TRP A 267 -5.29 -23.52 1.65
CA TRP A 267 -6.52 -23.70 0.86
C TRP A 267 -6.53 -22.85 -0.42
N ILE A 268 -5.87 -21.68 -0.45
CA ILE A 268 -5.75 -20.86 -1.65
C ILE A 268 -4.86 -21.58 -2.65
N THR A 269 -3.71 -22.09 -2.21
CA THR A 269 -2.84 -22.88 -3.07
C THR A 269 -3.51 -24.16 -3.55
N ASP A 270 -4.26 -24.85 -2.68
CA ASP A 270 -5.01 -26.06 -3.01
C ASP A 270 -6.12 -25.74 -4.02
N LEU A 271 -6.85 -24.64 -3.85
CA LEU A 271 -7.91 -24.19 -4.76
C LEU A 271 -7.35 -23.82 -6.14
N LEU A 272 -6.28 -23.03 -6.17
CA LEU A 272 -5.61 -22.66 -7.42
C LEU A 272 -5.05 -23.88 -8.16
N ALA A 273 -4.56 -24.88 -7.42
CA ALA A 273 -4.08 -26.13 -8.00
C ALA A 273 -5.21 -27.04 -8.49
N ALA A 274 -6.33 -27.11 -7.77
CA ALA A 274 -7.50 -27.89 -8.14
C ALA A 274 -8.24 -27.30 -9.36
N GLY A 275 -8.23 -25.98 -9.52
CA GLY A 275 -8.88 -25.29 -10.64
C GLY A 275 -10.41 -25.17 -10.53
N SER A 276 -11.03 -25.86 -9.58
CA SER A 276 -12.42 -25.71 -9.20
C SER A 276 -12.67 -26.09 -7.74
N ALA A 277 -13.81 -25.67 -7.18
CA ALA A 277 -14.30 -26.06 -5.86
C ALA A 277 -15.80 -25.85 -5.73
N GLN A 278 -16.40 -26.43 -4.70
CA GLN A 278 -17.77 -26.09 -4.32
C GLN A 278 -17.77 -24.95 -3.31
N ILE A 279 -18.73 -24.05 -3.44
CA ILE A 279 -18.98 -23.00 -2.46
C ILE A 279 -20.44 -23.00 -2.03
N ALA A 280 -20.67 -23.02 -0.72
CA ALA A 280 -21.99 -22.82 -0.14
C ALA A 280 -22.15 -21.34 0.24
N LEU A 281 -23.03 -20.63 -0.46
CA LEU A 281 -23.41 -19.24 -0.19
C LEU A 281 -24.85 -19.19 0.34
N ALA A 282 -24.99 -19.01 1.66
CA ALA A 282 -26.29 -19.11 2.32
C ALA A 282 -27.02 -20.41 1.93
N ASP A 283 -28.14 -20.31 1.22
CA ASP A 283 -28.99 -21.45 0.83
C ASP A 283 -28.63 -22.03 -0.55
N ARG A 284 -27.57 -21.53 -1.21
CA ARG A 284 -27.12 -21.98 -2.54
C ARG A 284 -25.80 -22.73 -2.44
N ILE A 285 -25.68 -23.82 -3.18
CA ILE A 285 -24.41 -24.50 -3.44
C ILE A 285 -24.08 -24.25 -4.90
N LEU A 286 -22.91 -23.67 -5.15
CA LEU A 286 -22.43 -23.29 -6.47
C LEU A 286 -21.10 -23.98 -6.74
N GLU A 287 -20.80 -24.21 -8.01
CA GLU A 287 -19.47 -24.64 -8.42
C GLU A 287 -18.68 -23.42 -8.90
N ILE A 288 -17.46 -23.27 -8.36
CA ILE A 288 -16.55 -22.20 -8.77
C ILE A 288 -15.45 -22.79 -9.63
N THR A 289 -15.13 -22.11 -10.72
CA THR A 289 -14.12 -22.53 -11.69
C THR A 289 -13.16 -21.40 -12.01
N GLN A 290 -11.99 -21.75 -12.57
CA GLN A 290 -10.95 -20.79 -12.96
C GLN A 290 -10.53 -19.82 -11.84
N PRO A 291 -10.27 -20.32 -10.61
CA PRO A 291 -9.84 -19.48 -9.51
C PRO A 291 -8.52 -18.80 -9.86
N ARG A 292 -8.46 -17.49 -9.63
CA ARG A 292 -7.29 -16.68 -9.94
C ARG A 292 -7.18 -15.56 -8.92
N ILE A 293 -5.95 -15.23 -8.54
CA ILE A 293 -5.69 -14.08 -7.68
C ILE A 293 -5.46 -12.89 -8.58
N VAL A 294 -6.28 -11.87 -8.39
CA VAL A 294 -6.17 -10.58 -9.04
C VAL A 294 -5.68 -9.53 -8.06
N ASP A 295 -4.95 -8.57 -8.58
CA ASP A 295 -4.56 -7.36 -7.86
C ASP A 295 -4.83 -6.12 -8.73
N ALA A 296 -4.47 -4.94 -8.21
CA ALA A 296 -4.76 -3.66 -8.84
C ALA A 296 -4.24 -3.48 -10.29
N THR A 297 -3.37 -4.36 -10.78
CA THR A 297 -2.61 -4.16 -12.02
C THR A 297 -3.16 -4.96 -13.18
N GLN A 298 -4.10 -5.87 -12.92
CA GLN A 298 -4.64 -6.77 -13.93
C GLN A 298 -6.02 -6.28 -14.37
N THR A 299 -6.16 -6.02 -15.67
CA THR A 299 -7.41 -5.57 -16.28
C THR A 299 -8.31 -6.78 -16.53
N TYR A 300 -9.12 -7.15 -15.54
CA TYR A 300 -10.20 -8.12 -15.72
C TYR A 300 -11.55 -7.42 -15.79
N ALA A 301 -12.52 -8.08 -16.45
CA ALA A 301 -13.92 -7.73 -16.34
C ALA A 301 -14.37 -7.96 -14.89
N MET A 302 -14.21 -6.93 -14.06
CA MET A 302 -14.53 -6.93 -12.63
C MET A 302 -15.47 -5.78 -12.35
N SER A 303 -16.35 -5.95 -11.36
CA SER A 303 -17.17 -4.83 -10.91
C SER A 303 -16.32 -3.73 -10.27
N ALA A 304 -16.84 -2.50 -10.27
CA ALA A 304 -16.18 -1.36 -9.62
C ALA A 304 -15.97 -1.55 -8.11
N ARG A 305 -16.70 -2.49 -7.48
CA ARG A 305 -16.50 -2.86 -6.06
C ARG A 305 -15.23 -3.69 -5.91
N VAL A 306 -15.08 -4.74 -6.71
CA VAL A 306 -13.91 -5.63 -6.63
C VAL A 306 -12.63 -4.91 -7.08
N GLN A 307 -12.69 -4.04 -8.08
CA GLN A 307 -11.55 -3.20 -8.48
C GLN A 307 -11.07 -2.27 -7.35
N ARG A 308 -11.99 -1.73 -6.54
CA ARG A 308 -11.62 -0.92 -5.36
C ARG A 308 -10.96 -1.76 -4.28
N LEU A 309 -11.40 -3.00 -4.10
CA LEU A 309 -10.80 -3.93 -3.14
C LEU A 309 -9.43 -4.45 -3.60
N SER A 310 -9.26 -4.75 -4.89
CA SER A 310 -8.00 -5.23 -5.45
C SER A 310 -6.87 -4.20 -5.37
N ARG A 311 -7.21 -2.91 -5.24
CA ARG A 311 -6.27 -1.83 -4.91
C ARG A 311 -5.76 -1.89 -3.47
N LEU A 312 -6.57 -2.37 -2.54
CA LEU A 312 -6.25 -2.43 -1.11
C LEU A 312 -5.55 -3.73 -0.70
N MET A 313 -5.95 -4.84 -1.32
CA MET A 313 -5.47 -6.19 -0.99
C MET A 313 -5.63 -7.13 -2.19
N PRO A 314 -4.91 -8.27 -2.22
CA PRO A 314 -5.19 -9.30 -3.21
C PRO A 314 -6.62 -9.79 -3.09
N VAL A 315 -7.24 -10.10 -4.23
CA VAL A 315 -8.60 -10.66 -4.27
C VAL A 315 -8.57 -11.95 -5.08
N LEU A 316 -9.14 -13.01 -4.55
CA LEU A 316 -9.39 -14.22 -5.35
C LEU A 316 -10.70 -14.06 -6.10
N ILE A 317 -10.67 -14.27 -7.42
CA ILE A 317 -11.87 -14.31 -8.26
C ILE A 317 -12.02 -15.72 -8.80
N ALA A 318 -13.26 -16.18 -8.88
CA ALA A 318 -13.61 -17.41 -9.57
C ALA A 318 -14.94 -17.22 -10.29
N ASP A 319 -15.11 -17.92 -11.42
CA ASP A 319 -16.34 -17.89 -12.20
C ASP A 319 -17.35 -18.86 -11.58
N VAL A 320 -18.63 -18.51 -11.64
CA VAL A 320 -19.72 -19.28 -11.02
C VAL A 320 -20.49 -20.04 -12.10
N SER A 321 -20.68 -21.33 -11.88
CA SER A 321 -21.57 -22.21 -12.65
C SER A 321 -22.62 -22.87 -11.75
#